data_AF-A0A821KK38-F1
#
_entry.id   AF-A0A821KK38-F1
#
_cell.length_a   1.000
_cell.length_b   1.000
_cell.length_c   1.000
_cell.angle_alpha   90.00
_cell.angle_beta   90.00
_cell.angle_gamma   90.00
#
_symmetry.space_group_name_H-M   'P 1'
#
loop_
_entity.id
_entity.type
_entity.pdbx_description
1 polymer ?
#
loop_
_entity_poly.entity_id
_entity_poly.type
_entity_poly.pdbx_seq_one_letter_code
_entity_poly.pdbx_strand_id
1 'polypeptide(L)'
;LVLTWTASDGTNTNVMKKHAPACSKTKECQPQNQPRITSMFKPTATLTPGQLRFLKNKILGGATELCVLDTHPFNIINGDGFKEFCQKIYDAGKHCGNMVDFNQLLPHCTRVKKHAIFQSLF
;
A
#
# COMPACT_ATOMS: atom_id res chain seq x y z
N LEU A 1 10.18 -19.02 22.83
CA LEU A 1 9.31 -18.20 23.70
C LEU A 1 7.91 -18.21 23.11
N VAL A 2 6.91 -18.68 23.86
CA VAL A 2 5.48 -18.64 23.47
C VAL A 2 4.87 -17.43 24.16
N LEU A 3 4.30 -16.49 23.41
CA LEU A 3 3.61 -15.32 23.97
C LEU A 3 2.11 -15.63 24.08
N THR A 4 1.65 -15.88 25.30
CA THR A 4 0.24 -15.93 25.68
C THR A 4 -0.28 -14.53 25.98
N TRP A 5 -1.41 -14.16 25.40
CA TRP A 5 -2.12 -12.92 25.69
C TRP A 5 -3.22 -13.17 26.73
N THR A 6 -3.25 -12.36 27.79
CA THR A 6 -4.37 -12.27 28.74
C THR A 6 -4.85 -10.82 28.83
N ALA A 7 -6.15 -10.60 28.66
CA ALA A 7 -6.79 -9.29 28.80
C ALA A 7 -6.73 -8.79 30.25
N SER A 8 -6.51 -7.49 30.41
CA SER A 8 -6.02 -6.81 31.62
C SER A 8 -7.11 -6.39 32.62
N ASP A 9 -8.36 -6.82 32.46
CA ASP A 9 -9.50 -6.21 33.15
C ASP A 9 -10.31 -7.18 34.01
N GLY A 10 -9.81 -8.41 34.26
CA GLY A 10 -10.35 -9.29 35.31
C GLY A 10 -11.83 -9.68 35.18
N THR A 11 -12.50 -9.25 34.11
CA THR A 11 -13.91 -9.52 33.85
C THR A 11 -14.00 -10.60 32.79
N ASN A 12 -14.09 -11.83 33.29
CA ASN A 12 -14.71 -13.00 32.67
C ASN A 12 -14.72 -13.02 31.12
N THR A 13 -13.94 -13.95 30.56
CA THR A 13 -13.96 -14.47 29.18
C THR A 13 -15.34 -14.95 28.66
N ASN A 14 -16.41 -14.75 29.44
CA ASN A 14 -17.80 -15.03 29.09
C ASN A 14 -18.38 -14.06 28.05
N VAL A 15 -17.76 -12.90 27.79
CA VAL A 15 -18.22 -11.98 26.74
C VAL A 15 -17.94 -12.55 25.34
N MET A 16 -16.78 -13.18 25.12
CA MET A 16 -16.48 -13.83 23.83
C MET A 16 -17.29 -15.11 23.60
N LYS A 17 -17.54 -15.92 24.64
CA LYS A 17 -18.39 -17.12 24.52
C LYS A 17 -19.84 -16.78 24.15
N LYS A 18 -20.36 -15.65 24.61
CA LYS A 18 -21.70 -15.15 24.24
C LYS A 18 -21.72 -14.43 22.89
N HIS A 19 -20.59 -13.92 22.41
CA HIS A 19 -20.48 -13.25 21.10
C HIS A 19 -20.35 -14.24 19.92
N ALA A 20 -19.72 -15.40 20.12
CA ALA A 20 -19.50 -16.38 19.05
C ALA A 20 -20.80 -16.88 18.37
N PRO A 21 -21.91 -17.16 19.08
CA PRO A 21 -23.19 -17.54 18.46
C PRO A 21 -23.90 -16.37 17.77
N ALA A 22 -23.64 -15.12 18.18
CA ALA A 22 -24.22 -13.93 17.56
C ALA A 22 -23.53 -13.60 16.22
N CYS A 23 -22.20 -13.78 16.17
CA CYS A 23 -21.39 -13.56 14.97
C CYS A 23 -21.52 -14.68 13.92
N SER A 24 -22.02 -15.86 14.31
CA SER A 24 -22.33 -16.96 13.39
C SER A 24 -23.76 -16.90 12.81
N LYS A 25 -24.62 -16.03 13.37
CA LYS A 25 -25.99 -15.80 12.88
C LYS A 25 -26.13 -14.55 12.00
N THR A 26 -25.10 -13.71 11.92
CA THR A 26 -25.03 -12.65 10.92
C THR A 26 -24.90 -13.31 9.55
N LYS A 27 -26.03 -13.42 8.83
CA LYS A 27 -26.04 -13.75 7.41
C LYS A 27 -25.00 -12.89 6.73
N GLU A 28 -24.15 -13.51 5.90
CA GLU A 28 -23.26 -12.79 4.99
C GLU A 28 -24.03 -11.61 4.40
N CYS A 29 -23.54 -10.40 4.66
CA CYS A 29 -24.10 -9.21 4.03
C CYS A 29 -24.06 -9.47 2.54
N GLN A 30 -25.24 -9.64 1.93
CA GLN A 30 -25.32 -9.80 0.49
C GLN A 30 -24.57 -8.61 -0.13
N PRO A 31 -23.69 -8.83 -1.12
CA PRO A 31 -22.76 -7.81 -1.64
C PRO A 31 -23.45 -6.68 -2.42
N GLN A 32 -24.76 -6.52 -2.28
CA GLN A 32 -25.59 -5.72 -3.18
C GLN A 32 -25.72 -4.25 -2.75
N ASN A 33 -25.44 -3.90 -1.49
CA ASN A 33 -25.74 -2.56 -0.96
C ASN A 33 -24.63 -1.88 -0.14
N GLN A 34 -23.39 -2.38 -0.16
CA GLN A 34 -22.27 -1.55 0.31
C GLN A 34 -21.80 -0.69 -0.87
N PRO A 35 -21.70 0.65 -0.73
CA PRO A 35 -20.95 1.45 -1.68
C PRO A 35 -19.48 1.04 -1.56
N ARG A 36 -19.11 0.04 -2.35
CA ARG A 36 -17.72 -0.36 -2.53
C ARG A 36 -17.03 0.85 -3.13
N ILE A 37 -16.18 1.52 -2.36
CA ILE A 37 -15.24 2.49 -2.91
C ILE A 37 -14.30 1.68 -3.81
N THR A 38 -14.68 1.54 -5.08
CA THR A 38 -13.98 0.70 -6.06
C THR A 38 -12.78 1.40 -6.65
N SER A 39 -12.65 2.72 -6.48
CA SER A 39 -11.55 3.49 -7.05
C SER A 39 -11.61 4.95 -6.59
N MET A 40 -10.54 5.49 -5.99
CA MET A 40 -10.29 6.96 -5.98
C MET A 40 -9.77 7.46 -7.34
N PHE A 41 -9.60 6.56 -8.30
CA PHE A 41 -9.08 6.80 -9.63
C PHE A 41 -10.22 6.92 -10.66
N LYS A 42 -10.36 8.09 -11.29
CA LYS A 42 -10.90 8.18 -12.64
C LYS A 42 -9.72 8.13 -13.60
N PRO A 43 -9.55 7.07 -14.42
CA PRO A 43 -8.58 7.11 -15.51
C PRO A 43 -8.95 8.29 -16.42
N THR A 44 -8.13 9.33 -16.43
CA THR A 44 -8.38 10.55 -17.22
C THR A 44 -8.16 10.32 -18.73
N ALA A 45 -7.52 9.22 -19.10
CA ALA A 45 -7.36 8.78 -20.48
C ALA A 45 -7.48 7.25 -20.57
N THR A 46 -8.34 6.76 -21.46
CA THR A 46 -8.42 5.34 -21.78
C THR A 46 -7.19 4.97 -22.60
N LEU A 47 -6.20 4.32 -21.98
CA LEU A 47 -5.04 3.81 -22.69
C LEU A 47 -5.50 2.76 -23.70
N THR A 48 -5.00 2.84 -24.93
CA THR A 48 -5.22 1.75 -25.90
C THR A 48 -4.55 0.47 -25.39
N PRO A 49 -5.02 -0.72 -25.78
CA PRO A 49 -4.39 -1.99 -25.38
C PRO A 49 -2.89 -2.05 -25.68
N GLY A 50 -2.46 -1.45 -26.80
CA GLY A 50 -1.05 -1.34 -27.17
C GLY A 50 -0.24 -0.46 -26.21
N GLN A 51 -0.77 0.72 -25.85
CA GLN A 51 -0.13 1.61 -24.87
C GLN A 51 -0.05 0.97 -23.48
N LEU A 52 -1.12 0.29 -23.06
CA LEU A 52 -1.15 -0.41 -21.79
C LEU A 52 -0.10 -1.52 -21.73
N ARG A 53 0.02 -2.33 -22.80
CA ARG A 53 1.04 -3.39 -22.89
C ARG A 53 2.45 -2.82 -22.85
N PHE A 54 2.70 -1.75 -23.61
CA PHE A 54 3.99 -1.07 -23.62
C PHE A 54 4.39 -0.56 -22.23
N LEU A 55 3.47 0.14 -21.55
CA LEU A 55 3.72 0.65 -20.20
C LEU A 55 3.95 -0.48 -19.18
N LYS A 56 3.16 -1.56 -19.25
CA LYS A 56 3.34 -2.74 -18.40
C LYS A 56 4.74 -3.35 -18.56
N ASN A 57 5.22 -3.48 -19.81
CA ASN A 57 6.55 -4.02 -20.06
C ASN A 57 7.67 -3.11 -19.52
N LYS A 58 7.53 -1.78 -19.66
CA LYS A 58 8.49 -0.84 -19.09
C LYS A 58 8.53 -0.90 -17.56
N ILE A 59 7.36 -0.94 -16.92
CA ILE A 59 7.26 -1.05 -15.45
C ILE A 59 7.85 -2.38 -14.98
N LEU A 60 7.59 -3.48 -15.71
CA LEU A 60 8.16 -4.79 -15.40
C LEU A 60 9.69 -4.77 -15.44
N GLY A 61 10.29 -4.12 -16.45
CA GLY A 61 11.74 -3.94 -16.55
C GLY A 61 12.30 -3.21 -15.33
N GLY A 62 11.77 -2.02 -15.02
CA GLY A 62 12.24 -1.23 -13.87
C GLY A 62 12.02 -1.92 -12.51
N ALA A 63 10.90 -2.64 -12.34
CA ALA A 63 10.67 -3.44 -11.13
C ALA A 63 11.65 -4.61 -11.00
N THR A 64 12.05 -5.22 -12.13
CA THR A 64 13.06 -6.27 -12.16
C THR A 64 14.43 -5.71 -11.79
N GLU A 65 14.81 -4.57 -12.37
CA GLU A 65 16.06 -3.86 -12.05
C GLU A 65 16.13 -3.49 -10.57
N LEU A 66 15.06 -2.95 -9.98
CA LEU A 66 14.97 -2.66 -8.54
C LEU A 66 15.24 -3.91 -7.68
N CYS A 67 14.67 -5.06 -8.06
CA CYS A 67 14.85 -6.29 -7.28
C CYS A 67 16.26 -6.88 -7.46
N VAL A 68 16.81 -6.84 -8.68
CA VAL A 68 18.06 -7.51 -9.02
C VAL A 68 19.27 -6.66 -8.68
N LEU A 69 19.27 -5.37 -9.03
CA LEU A 69 20.42 -4.48 -8.82
C LEU A 69 20.54 -4.05 -7.36
N ASP A 70 19.41 -3.70 -6.73
CA ASP A 70 19.40 -3.22 -5.33
C ASP A 70 19.15 -4.36 -4.32
N THR A 71 19.09 -5.61 -4.80
CA THR A 71 18.92 -6.82 -3.98
C THR A 71 17.67 -6.78 -3.07
N HIS A 72 16.57 -6.26 -3.61
CA HIS A 72 15.29 -6.25 -2.91
C HIS A 72 14.49 -7.55 -3.15
N PRO A 73 13.72 -8.02 -2.16
CA PRO A 73 12.86 -9.17 -2.36
C PRO A 73 11.73 -8.81 -3.33
N PHE A 74 11.37 -9.72 -4.23
CA PHE A 74 10.34 -9.46 -5.27
C PHE A 74 8.97 -9.06 -4.71
N ASN A 75 8.65 -9.45 -3.48
CA ASN A 75 7.39 -9.07 -2.84
C ASN A 75 7.33 -7.59 -2.43
N ILE A 76 8.44 -6.83 -2.49
CA ILE A 76 8.46 -5.39 -2.19
C ILE A 76 7.46 -4.60 -3.05
N ILE A 77 7.27 -5.01 -4.30
CA ILE A 77 6.34 -4.36 -5.25
C ILE A 77 4.87 -4.49 -4.82
N ASN A 78 4.56 -5.46 -3.97
CA ASN A 78 3.23 -5.66 -3.42
C ASN A 78 2.97 -4.83 -2.16
N GLY A 79 4.01 -4.26 -1.54
CA GLY A 79 3.89 -3.47 -0.33
C GLY A 79 3.15 -2.15 -0.57
N ASP A 80 2.25 -1.80 0.34
CA ASP A 80 1.41 -0.61 0.19
C ASP A 80 2.24 0.68 0.25
N GLY A 81 3.29 0.72 1.07
CA GLY A 81 4.23 1.84 1.10
C GLY A 81 4.98 2.06 -0.22
N PHE A 82 5.32 0.99 -0.93
CA PHE A 82 5.94 1.08 -2.25
C PHE A 82 4.95 1.63 -3.29
N LYS A 83 3.70 1.12 -3.29
CA LYS A 83 2.65 1.61 -4.20
C LYS A 83 2.33 3.09 -3.97
N GLU A 84 2.21 3.52 -2.72
CA GLU A 84 2.01 4.92 -2.38
C GLU A 84 3.19 5.80 -2.80
N PHE A 85 4.42 5.33 -2.62
CA PHE A 85 5.61 6.03 -3.08
C PHE A 85 5.61 6.22 -4.60
N CYS A 86 5.35 5.16 -5.38
CA CYS A 86 5.24 5.25 -6.83
C CYS A 86 4.14 6.23 -7.27
N GLN A 87 3.00 6.23 -6.56
CA GLN A 87 1.92 7.18 -6.83
C GLN A 87 2.35 8.63 -6.59
N LYS A 88 3.04 8.92 -5.48
CA LYS A 88 3.58 10.26 -5.18
C LYS A 88 4.58 10.73 -6.23
N ILE A 89 5.46 9.84 -6.70
CA ILE A 89 6.40 10.16 -7.79
C ILE A 89 5.67 10.43 -9.11
N TYR A 90 4.67 9.61 -9.44
CA TYR A 90 3.85 9.82 -10.63
C TYR A 90 3.10 11.16 -10.60
N ASP A 91 2.51 11.52 -9.46
CA ASP A 91 1.81 12.78 -9.29
C ASP A 91 2.78 13.98 -9.33
N ALA A 92 3.97 13.86 -8.74
CA ALA A 92 5.03 14.88 -8.90
C ALA A 92 5.41 15.08 -10.38
N GLY A 93 5.52 13.98 -11.15
CA GLY A 93 5.80 14.02 -12.58
C GLY A 93 4.74 14.78 -13.40
N LYS A 94 3.47 14.74 -12.99
CA LYS A 94 2.40 15.54 -13.63
C LYS A 94 2.63 17.05 -13.49
N HIS A 95 3.23 17.49 -12.40
CA HIS A 95 3.48 18.90 -12.13
C HIS A 95 4.77 19.42 -12.76
N CYS A 96 5.79 18.57 -12.89
CA CYS A 96 7.12 18.97 -13.36
C CYS A 96 7.39 18.64 -14.85
N GLY A 97 6.53 17.85 -15.51
CA GLY A 97 6.72 17.45 -16.90
C GLY A 97 7.94 16.54 -17.11
N ASN A 98 8.54 16.59 -18.30
CA ASN A 98 9.61 15.67 -18.71
C ASN A 98 11.02 16.05 -18.21
N MET A 99 11.18 17.15 -17.48
CA MET A 99 12.50 17.68 -17.07
C MET A 99 12.73 17.55 -15.56
N VAL A 100 12.50 16.37 -15.00
CA VAL A 100 12.75 16.08 -13.58
C VAL A 100 14.13 15.46 -13.41
N ASP A 101 15.02 16.16 -12.71
CA ASP A 101 16.26 15.57 -12.20
C ASP A 101 15.96 14.74 -10.95
N PHE A 102 15.97 13.42 -11.11
CA PHE A 102 15.69 12.48 -10.01
C PHE A 102 16.68 12.57 -8.86
N ASN A 103 17.92 13.01 -9.10
CA ASN A 103 18.92 13.19 -8.04
C ASN A 103 18.57 14.36 -7.12
N GLN A 104 17.84 15.36 -7.63
CA GLN A 104 17.36 16.49 -6.84
C GLN A 104 16.00 16.21 -6.21
N LEU A 105 15.16 15.41 -6.88
CA LEU A 105 13.83 15.05 -6.38
C LEU A 105 13.89 14.08 -5.20
N LEU A 106 14.72 13.02 -5.32
CA LEU A 106 14.76 11.96 -4.32
C LEU A 106 15.58 12.39 -3.10
N PRO A 107 15.04 12.27 -1.88
CA PRO A 107 15.77 12.63 -0.68
C PRO A 107 16.89 11.63 -0.38
N HIS A 108 18.04 12.14 0.08
CA HIS A 108 19.10 11.29 0.59
C HIS A 108 18.62 10.45 1.80
N CYS A 109 19.10 9.21 1.93
CA CYS A 109 18.65 8.25 2.95
C CYS A 109 18.73 8.80 4.39
N THR A 110 19.71 9.65 4.69
CA THR A 110 19.87 10.31 6.00
C THR A 110 18.70 11.24 6.33
N ARG A 111 18.12 11.93 5.34
CA ARG A 111 16.93 12.77 5.53
C ARG A 111 15.69 11.92 5.79
N VAL A 112 15.53 10.81 5.05
CA VAL A 112 14.43 9.87 5.24
C VAL A 112 14.46 9.29 6.66
N LYS A 113 15.63 8.85 7.14
CA LYS A 113 15.81 8.34 8.51
C LYS A 113 15.39 9.37 9.57
N LYS A 114 15.83 10.62 9.45
CA LYS A 114 15.47 11.70 10.38
C LYS A 114 13.96 11.96 10.37
N HIS A 115 13.35 11.94 9.19
CA HIS A 115 11.91 12.18 9.05
C HIS A 115 11.07 11.04 9.65
N ALA A 116 11.49 9.78 9.47
CA ALA A 116 10.81 8.63 10.06
C ALA A 116 10.78 8.69 11.59
N ILE A 117 11.90 9.07 12.22
CA ILE A 117 11.99 9.24 13.68
C ILE A 117 11.01 10.31 14.17
N PHE A 118 10.86 11.40 13.41
CA PHE A 118 9.94 12.48 13.76
C PHE A 118 8.48 12.04 13.64
N GLN A 119 8.13 11.29 12.59
CA GLN A 119 6.77 10.76 12.41
C GLN A 119 6.38 9.70 13.44
N SER A 120 7.33 8.96 14.03
CA SER A 120 7.03 7.97 15.08
C SER A 120 6.83 8.57 16.48
N LEU A 121 7.03 9.88 16.64
CA LEU A 121 6.90 10.59 17.91
C LEU A 121 5.55 11.32 18.07
N PHE A 122 4.69 11.27 17.06
CA PHE A 122 3.35 11.87 17.02
C PHE A 122 2.33 10.87 16.48
#